data_AF-A0A962ZSE0-F1
#
_entry.id   AF-A0A962ZSE0-F1
#
_cell.length_a   1.000
_cell.length_b   1.000
_cell.length_c   1.000
_cell.angle_alpha   90.00
_cell.angle_beta   90.00
_cell.angle_gamma   90.00
#
_symmetry.space_group_name_H-M   'P 1'
#
loop_
_entity.id
_entity.type
_entity.pdbx_description
1 polymer ?
#
loop_
_entity_poly.entity_id
_entity_poly.type
_entity_poly.pdbx_seq_one_letter_code
_entity_poly.pdbx_strand_id
1 'polypeptide(L)' 'GELRACGHILPDQMTYLRRCGFDAFQLADESRLEEALAGLADFDEYYQASIDQPLPLFRRRG' A
#
# COMPACT_ATOMS: atom_id res chain seq x y z
N GLY A 1 -9.91 -5.70 -13.00
CA GLY A 1 -8.71 -5.91 -13.83
C GLY A 1 -7.51 -5.71 -12.94
N GLU A 2 -6.38 -6.35 -13.24
CA GLU A 2 -5.14 -6.20 -12.46
C GLU A 2 -4.48 -4.83 -12.74
N LEU A 3 -4.04 -4.14 -11.69
CA LEU A 3 -3.20 -2.94 -11.76
C LEU A 3 -1.88 -3.21 -11.02
N ARG A 4 -0.84 -3.46 -11.81
CA ARG A 4 0.48 -3.84 -11.31
C ARG A 4 1.45 -2.67 -11.23
N ALA A 5 2.10 -2.51 -10.08
CA ALA A 5 3.26 -1.64 -9.92
C ALA A 5 4.54 -2.40 -10.33
N CYS A 6 5.33 -1.82 -11.22
CA CYS A 6 6.59 -2.40 -11.71
C CYS A 6 7.75 -1.38 -11.63
N GLY A 7 8.99 -1.88 -11.55
CA GLY A 7 10.21 -1.08 -11.55
C GLY A 7 10.90 -1.04 -10.20
N HIS A 8 11.64 0.04 -9.91
CA HIS A 8 12.30 0.23 -8.61
C HIS A 8 11.31 0.73 -7.57
N ILE A 9 10.55 -0.21 -7.01
CA ILE A 9 9.63 0.03 -5.91
C ILE A 9 10.36 -0.31 -4.62
N LEU A 10 10.34 0.63 -3.68
CA LEU A 10 10.86 0.39 -2.35
C LEU A 10 9.75 -0.23 -1.47
N PRO A 11 10.09 -1.16 -0.56
CA PRO A 11 9.13 -1.77 0.36
C PRO A 11 8.21 -0.78 1.10
N ASP A 12 8.75 0.36 1.56
CA ASP A 12 8.04 1.42 2.27
C ASP A 12 6.98 2.14 1.40
N GLN A 13 7.12 2.10 0.08
CA GLN A 13 6.17 2.70 -0.86
C GLN A 13 4.94 1.83 -1.11
N MET A 14 5.05 0.52 -0.88
CA MET A 14 4.02 -0.45 -1.29
C MET A 14 2.67 -0.21 -0.60
N THR A 15 2.69 0.16 0.67
CA THR A 15 1.48 0.48 1.43
C THR A 15 0.71 1.64 0.81
N TYR A 16 1.42 2.71 0.41
CA TYR A 16 0.80 3.88 -0.22
C TYR A 16 0.30 3.57 -1.64
N LEU A 17 1.04 2.79 -2.42
CA LEU A 17 0.62 2.34 -3.74
C LEU A 17 -0.67 1.50 -3.66
N ARG A 18 -0.73 0.55 -2.71
CA ARG A 18 -1.94 -0.26 -2.51
C ARG A 18 -3.17 0.61 -2.21
N ARG A 19 -2.99 1.65 -1.40
CA ARG A 19 -4.05 2.64 -1.07
C ARG A 19 -4.49 3.48 -2.26
N CYS A 20 -3.66 3.61 -3.30
CA CYS A 20 -4.03 4.24 -4.57
C CYS A 20 -4.72 3.28 -5.56
N GLY A 21 -4.85 1.99 -5.24
CA GLY A 21 -5.55 1.01 -6.07
C GLY A 21 -4.66 0.01 -6.80
N PHE A 22 -3.35 0.01 -6.55
CA PHE A 22 -2.48 -1.08 -7.03
C PHE A 22 -2.81 -2.37 -6.28
N ASP A 23 -3.01 -3.47 -7.01
CA ASP A 23 -3.36 -4.78 -6.46
C ASP A 23 -2.28 -5.85 -6.71
N ALA A 24 -1.26 -5.53 -7.50
CA ALA A 24 -0.12 -6.39 -7.76
C ALA A 24 1.21 -5.62 -7.75
N PHE A 25 2.29 -6.27 -7.32
CA PHE A 25 3.62 -5.69 -7.22
C PHE A 25 4.66 -6.60 -7.87
N GLN A 26 5.58 -6.02 -8.62
CA GLN A 26 6.75 -6.70 -9.15
C GLN A 26 8.01 -6.00 -8.63
N LEU A 27 8.60 -6.58 -7.58
CA LEU A 27 9.83 -6.11 -6.98
C LEU A 27 11.03 -6.51 -7.86
N ALA A 28 12.00 -5.59 -8.00
CA ALA A 28 13.23 -5.86 -8.74
C ALA A 28 14.20 -6.76 -7.97
N ASP A 29 14.08 -6.80 -6.64
CA ASP A 29 14.93 -7.59 -5.75
C ASP A 29 14.05 -8.52 -4.90
N GLU A 30 14.06 -9.81 -5.24
CA GLU A 30 13.29 -10.84 -4.54
C GLU A 30 13.75 -11.06 -3.10
N SER A 31 15.01 -10.72 -2.76
CA SER A 31 15.52 -10.90 -1.39
C SER A 31 14.79 -10.04 -0.36
N ARG A 32 14.08 -9.01 -0.83
CA ARG A 32 13.30 -8.07 0.00
C ARG A 32 11.82 -8.41 0.08
N LEU A 33 11.38 -9.54 -0.49
CA LEU A 33 9.97 -9.90 -0.55
C LEU A 33 9.35 -10.00 0.85
N GLU A 34 10.06 -10.61 1.80
CA GLU A 34 9.56 -10.80 3.17
C GLU A 34 9.42 -9.46 3.91
N GLU A 35 10.41 -8.58 3.78
CA GLU A 35 10.38 -7.21 4.31
C GLU A 35 9.24 -6.39 3.69
N ALA A 36 9.08 -6.49 2.37
CA ALA A 36 8.00 -5.84 1.63
C ALA A 36 6.60 -6.32 2.05
N LEU A 37 6.44 -7.62 2.27
CA LEU A 37 5.19 -8.19 2.75
C LEU A 37 4.88 -7.74 4.18
N ALA A 38 5.89 -7.66 5.05
CA ALA A 38 5.74 -7.15 6.41
C ALA A 38 5.34 -5.66 6.40
N GLY A 39 6.00 -4.84 5.57
CA GLY A 39 5.78 -3.39 5.50
C GLY A 39 4.37 -2.98 5.07
N LEU A 40 3.64 -3.87 4.39
CA LEU A 40 2.21 -3.67 4.06
C LEU A 40 1.32 -3.56 5.31
N ALA A 41 1.79 -4.02 6.47
CA ALA A 41 1.08 -3.99 7.74
C ALA A 41 1.66 -2.96 8.74
N ASP A 42 2.60 -2.10 8.34
CA ASP A 42 3.26 -1.15 9.25
C ASP A 42 2.34 -0.05 9.81
N PHE A 43 1.15 0.12 9.23
CA PHE A 43 0.23 1.19 9.59
C PHE A 43 -1.19 0.64 9.80
N ASP A 44 -1.74 0.88 10.98
CA ASP A 44 -3.10 0.46 11.33
C ASP A 44 -4.17 1.50 10.98
N GLU A 45 -3.78 2.78 10.83
CA GLU A 45 -4.72 3.89 10.65
C GLU A 45 -4.14 4.99 9.77
N TYR A 46 -5.00 5.62 8.98
CA TYR A 46 -4.59 6.69 8.07
C TYR A 46 -5.53 7.89 8.14
N TYR A 47 -4.93 9.08 8.19
CA TYR A 47 -5.66 10.34 8.20
C TYR A 47 -6.47 10.57 6.91
N GLN A 48 -5.83 10.34 5.77
CA GLN A 48 -6.41 10.59 4.44
C GLN A 48 -7.29 9.42 3.97
N ALA A 49 -8.26 9.74 3.10
CA ALA A 49 -9.02 8.74 2.38
C ALA A 49 -8.13 7.95 1.40
N SER A 50 -8.56 6.75 1.05
CA SER A 50 -7.95 5.88 0.04
C SER A 50 -8.99 5.00 -0.63
N ILE A 51 -8.59 4.20 -1.62
CA ILE A 51 -9.52 3.35 -2.37
C ILE A 51 -10.23 2.30 -1.50
N ASP A 52 -9.50 1.76 -0.52
CA ASP A 52 -9.95 0.76 0.44
C ASP A 52 -10.72 1.37 1.61
N GLN A 53 -10.49 2.66 1.89
CA GLN A 53 -11.15 3.40 2.94
C GLN A 53 -11.45 4.84 2.50
N PRO A 54 -12.59 5.07 1.83
CA PRO A 54 -12.91 6.33 1.17
C PRO A 54 -13.27 7.46 2.15
N LEU A 55 -13.62 7.14 3.40
CA LEU A 55 -13.85 8.14 4.42
C LEU A 55 -12.51 8.53 5.06
N PRO A 56 -12.14 9.82 5.14
CA PRO A 56 -10.96 10.23 5.90
C PRO A 56 -11.21 10.11 7.41
N LEU A 57 -10.15 9.98 8.20
CA LEU A 57 -10.25 9.70 9.64
C LEU A 57 -11.18 10.65 10.40
N PHE A 58 -11.12 11.96 10.10
CA PHE A 58 -11.94 12.98 10.77
C PHE A 58 -13.44 12.84 10.51
N ARG A 59 -13.85 12.03 9.51
CA ARG A 59 -15.26 11.70 9.23
C ARG A 59 -15.67 10.32 9.70
N ARG A 60 -14.74 9.51 10.22
CA ARG A 60 -15.04 8.15 10.72
C ARG A 60 -15.48 8.12 12.18
N ARG A 61 -15.17 9.16 12.94
CA ARG A 61 -15.52 9.31 14.35
C ARG A 61 -16.64 10.35 14.45
N GLY A 62 -17.88 9.87 14.27
CA GLY A 62 -19.11 10.62 14.51
C GLY A 62 -19.83 10.04 15.74
#